data_AF-A0A803TZ08-F1
#
_entry.id   AF-A0A803TZ08-F1
#
_cell.length_a   1.000
_cell.length_b   1.000
_cell.length_c   1.000
_cell.angle_alpha   90.00
_cell.angle_beta   90.00
_cell.angle_gamma   90.00
#
_symmetry.space_group_name_H-M   'P 1'
#
loop_
_entity.id
_entity.type
_entity.pdbx_description
1 polymer ?
#
loop_
_entity_poly.entity_id
_entity_poly.type
_entity_poly.pdbx_seq_one_letter_code
_entity_poly.pdbx_strand_id
1 'polypeptide(L)'
;WIPNTNFEHISNWDQDRVPCARDVILFDSNEYMPLNGEFIMAPGAGFAAFDGSSNPGCETATFSTAQNYQWYDPTLWHGATSLENLDQEKYIFSVDEERVPCQYDDVIFPPETSFRVNIASSEQMIQLRSISIMGQKFTSDNRLEEYMQSPSAQLQFHGQGTFRLSNVRCPDKSGCECGNTADHDRICAALLQNSGNQCPVATCKDPLKPVGHCCEICGECLRTMLALWLRNGGEHQPPESNLTRFDVGGNLYQKKEDCQAPRELPIGRVYPSCKFWTSGSGSLDK
;
A
#
# COMPACT_ATOMS: atom_id res chain seq x y z
N TRP A 1 -4.98 -4.65 3.28
CA TRP A 1 -4.59 -5.61 2.24
C TRP A 1 -5.81 -5.89 1.37
N ILE A 2 -5.67 -5.86 0.04
CA ILE A 2 -6.79 -6.02 -0.91
C ILE A 2 -6.92 -7.47 -1.40
N PRO A 3 -5.87 -8.13 -1.91
CA PRO A 3 -5.99 -9.47 -2.46
C PRO A 3 -6.38 -10.52 -1.41
N ASN A 4 -6.90 -11.65 -1.85
CA ASN A 4 -7.12 -12.81 -0.99
C ASN A 4 -6.90 -14.09 -1.80
N THR A 5 -6.83 -15.22 -1.11
CA THR A 5 -6.78 -16.56 -1.72
C THR A 5 -8.03 -17.36 -1.36
N ASN A 6 -9.17 -16.68 -1.18
CA ASN A 6 -10.43 -17.33 -0.85
C ASN A 6 -10.92 -18.13 -2.05
N PHE A 7 -11.41 -19.34 -1.78
CA PHE A 7 -11.91 -20.26 -2.80
C PHE A 7 -13.13 -19.70 -3.56
N GLU A 8 -14.02 -18.99 -2.86
CA GLU A 8 -15.26 -18.44 -3.42
C GLU A 8 -15.08 -17.10 -4.15
N HIS A 9 -13.84 -16.60 -4.28
CA HIS A 9 -13.59 -15.30 -4.91
C HIS A 9 -13.25 -15.47 -6.39
N ILE A 10 -14.03 -14.83 -7.26
CA ILE A 10 -13.99 -15.01 -8.72
C ILE A 10 -12.62 -14.73 -9.35
N SER A 11 -11.89 -13.73 -8.82
CA SER A 11 -10.57 -13.34 -9.33
C SER A 11 -9.47 -14.37 -9.07
N ASN A 12 -9.73 -15.37 -8.22
CA ASN A 12 -8.77 -16.41 -7.89
C ASN A 12 -8.87 -17.60 -8.84
N TRP A 13 -9.61 -17.46 -9.94
CA TRP A 13 -9.83 -18.51 -10.93
C TRP A 13 -9.51 -18.00 -12.34
N ASP A 14 -9.02 -18.90 -13.19
CA ASP A 14 -8.56 -18.62 -14.56
C ASP A 14 -9.66 -18.29 -15.57
N GLN A 15 -10.92 -18.62 -15.26
CA GLN A 15 -12.07 -18.47 -16.15
C GLN A 15 -13.07 -17.41 -15.69
N ASP A 16 -12.65 -16.48 -14.83
CA ASP A 16 -13.54 -15.46 -14.22
C ASP A 16 -14.84 -16.09 -13.68
N ARG A 17 -14.74 -17.27 -13.06
CA ARG A 17 -15.85 -18.01 -12.45
C ARG A 17 -15.36 -18.85 -11.28
N VAL A 18 -16.20 -19.02 -10.28
CA VAL A 18 -15.98 -20.03 -9.23
C VAL A 18 -16.30 -21.45 -9.75
N PRO A 19 -15.69 -22.50 -9.17
CA PRO A 19 -15.98 -23.87 -9.55
C PRO A 19 -17.43 -24.25 -9.29
N CYS A 20 -18.02 -25.03 -10.20
CA CYS A 20 -19.33 -25.63 -10.07
C CYS A 20 -19.23 -27.12 -9.74
N ALA A 21 -20.36 -27.76 -9.42
CA ALA A 21 -20.45 -29.09 -8.78
C ALA A 21 -19.76 -30.28 -9.49
N ARG A 22 -19.18 -30.10 -10.68
CA ARG A 22 -18.46 -31.12 -11.45
C ARG A 22 -17.06 -30.68 -11.91
N ASP A 23 -16.62 -29.47 -11.59
CA ASP A 23 -15.30 -29.04 -12.02
C ASP A 23 -14.22 -29.91 -11.37
N VAL A 24 -13.27 -30.32 -12.18
CA VAL A 24 -11.97 -30.74 -11.68
C VAL A 24 -11.22 -29.49 -11.29
N ILE A 25 -10.89 -29.38 -10.00
CA ILE A 25 -10.11 -28.27 -9.47
C ILE A 25 -8.64 -28.59 -9.68
N LEU A 26 -7.91 -27.66 -10.30
CA LEU A 26 -6.47 -27.72 -10.45
C LEU A 26 -5.82 -26.54 -9.73
N PHE A 27 -4.73 -26.81 -9.03
CA PHE A 27 -3.80 -25.86 -8.44
C PHE A 27 -2.52 -25.88 -9.29
N ASP A 28 -1.92 -24.71 -9.52
CA ASP A 28 -0.67 -24.55 -10.28
C ASP A 28 -0.63 -25.39 -11.58
N SER A 29 -1.66 -25.19 -12.42
CA SER A 29 -1.89 -25.78 -13.75
C SER A 29 -1.95 -27.31 -13.87
N ASN A 30 -1.47 -28.10 -12.89
CA ASN A 30 -1.39 -29.56 -12.99
C ASN A 30 -1.53 -30.32 -11.66
N GLU A 31 -1.70 -29.66 -10.52
CA GLU A 31 -1.82 -30.32 -9.21
C GLU A 31 -3.28 -30.39 -8.74
N TYR A 32 -3.78 -31.56 -8.36
CA TYR A 32 -5.13 -31.67 -7.78
C TYR A 32 -5.21 -31.09 -6.36
N MET A 33 -4.07 -31.04 -5.68
CA MET A 33 -3.92 -30.46 -4.35
C MET A 33 -2.47 -29.99 -4.22
N PRO A 34 -2.21 -28.78 -3.68
CA PRO A 34 -0.85 -28.30 -3.48
C PRO A 34 -0.08 -29.25 -2.56
N LEU A 35 1.16 -29.60 -2.93
CA LEU A 35 2.03 -30.40 -2.06
C LEU A 35 2.27 -29.72 -0.70
N ASN A 36 2.32 -28.39 -0.70
CA ASN A 36 2.43 -27.56 0.49
C ASN A 36 1.35 -26.48 0.44
N GLY A 37 0.26 -26.70 1.15
CA GLY A 37 -0.87 -25.77 1.20
C GLY A 37 -1.85 -26.16 2.30
N GLU A 38 -2.83 -25.29 2.53
CA GLU A 38 -3.90 -25.55 3.49
C GLU A 38 -5.24 -25.07 2.95
N PHE A 39 -6.30 -25.81 3.26
CA PHE A 39 -7.68 -25.34 3.11
C PHE A 39 -8.21 -24.94 4.48
N ILE A 40 -8.53 -23.67 4.64
CA ILE A 40 -9.12 -23.15 5.87
C ILE A 40 -10.64 -23.32 5.76
N MET A 41 -11.18 -24.27 6.51
CA MET A 41 -12.61 -24.59 6.50
C MET A 41 -13.37 -23.65 7.45
N ALA A 42 -13.93 -22.57 6.92
CA ALA A 42 -14.84 -21.71 7.66
C ALA A 42 -16.16 -22.43 8.00
N PRO A 43 -16.95 -21.97 8.99
CA PRO A 43 -18.27 -22.53 9.26
C PRO A 43 -19.14 -22.57 7.99
N GLY A 44 -19.62 -23.76 7.63
CA GLY A 44 -20.41 -24.00 6.41
C GLY A 44 -19.59 -24.45 5.19
N ALA A 45 -18.25 -24.43 5.26
CA ALA A 45 -17.40 -25.00 4.23
C ALA A 45 -17.45 -26.54 4.26
N GLY A 46 -17.44 -27.17 3.08
CA GLY A 46 -17.46 -28.61 2.94
C GLY A 46 -17.12 -29.05 1.53
N PHE A 47 -16.55 -30.25 1.42
CA PHE A 47 -16.42 -30.94 0.13
C PHE A 47 -17.40 -32.12 0.12
N ALA A 48 -18.06 -32.32 -1.01
CA ALA A 48 -18.99 -33.42 -1.21
C ALA A 48 -18.59 -34.24 -2.45
N ALA A 49 -18.82 -35.55 -2.39
CA ALA A 49 -18.66 -36.41 -3.56
C ALA A 49 -19.75 -36.11 -4.58
N PHE A 50 -19.37 -36.10 -5.86
CA PHE A 50 -20.30 -35.91 -6.97
C PHE A 50 -21.15 -37.18 -7.21
N ASP A 51 -22.46 -37.01 -7.44
CA ASP A 51 -23.44 -38.10 -7.55
C ASP A 51 -23.62 -38.66 -8.98
N GLY A 52 -22.92 -38.09 -9.97
CA GLY A 52 -22.96 -38.54 -11.36
C GLY A 52 -24.03 -37.88 -12.23
N SER A 53 -24.81 -36.92 -11.72
CA SER A 53 -25.87 -36.24 -12.47
C SER A 53 -25.33 -35.25 -13.53
N SER A 54 -25.86 -35.27 -14.75
CA SER A 54 -25.31 -34.45 -15.86
C SER A 54 -25.59 -32.95 -15.68
N ASN A 55 -24.55 -32.15 -15.45
CA ASN A 55 -24.59 -30.68 -15.57
C ASN A 55 -23.69 -30.20 -16.73
N PRO A 56 -24.24 -29.67 -17.83
CA PRO A 56 -23.45 -29.12 -18.93
C PRO A 56 -22.73 -27.82 -18.52
N GLY A 57 -21.43 -27.68 -18.84
CA GLY A 57 -20.68 -26.43 -18.64
C GLY A 57 -19.70 -26.40 -17.45
N CYS A 58 -19.55 -27.51 -16.72
CA CYS A 58 -18.53 -27.69 -15.68
C CYS A 58 -17.50 -28.72 -16.17
N GLU A 59 -16.25 -28.31 -16.35
CA GLU A 59 -15.16 -29.15 -16.88
C GLU A 59 -13.94 -29.09 -15.97
N THR A 60 -13.23 -27.96 -15.97
CA THR A 60 -12.01 -27.75 -15.18
C THR A 60 -11.93 -26.29 -14.78
N ALA A 61 -11.52 -26.04 -13.55
CA ALA A 61 -11.27 -24.70 -13.02
C ALA A 61 -9.86 -24.69 -12.40
N THR A 62 -9.02 -23.75 -12.84
CA THR A 62 -7.65 -23.62 -12.32
C THR A 62 -7.58 -22.47 -11.34
N PHE A 63 -7.09 -22.74 -10.14
CA PHE A 63 -6.85 -21.72 -9.14
C PHE A 63 -5.63 -20.87 -9.54
N SER A 64 -5.84 -19.56 -9.62
CA SER A 64 -4.81 -18.59 -9.96
C SER A 64 -3.74 -18.53 -8.88
N THR A 65 -2.48 -18.50 -9.30
CA THR A 65 -1.36 -18.47 -8.36
C THR A 65 -1.22 -17.11 -7.67
N ALA A 66 -1.16 -17.11 -6.35
CA ALA A 66 -0.99 -15.90 -5.53
C ALA A 66 0.49 -15.55 -5.27
N GLN A 67 1.42 -16.08 -6.09
CA GLN A 67 2.86 -15.87 -5.93
C GLN A 67 3.32 -14.45 -6.27
N ASN A 68 2.54 -13.71 -7.06
CA ASN A 68 2.97 -12.42 -7.61
C ASN A 68 2.61 -11.22 -6.73
N TYR A 69 1.85 -11.41 -5.65
CA TYR A 69 1.45 -10.30 -4.78
C TYR A 69 2.63 -9.84 -3.92
N GLN A 70 3.06 -8.59 -4.11
CA GLN A 70 4.21 -8.02 -3.41
C GLN A 70 3.75 -7.03 -2.34
N TRP A 71 4.39 -7.08 -1.16
CA TRP A 71 4.13 -6.13 -0.08
C TRP A 71 4.23 -4.68 -0.53
N TYR A 72 5.24 -4.39 -1.37
CA TYR A 72 5.56 -3.07 -1.85
C TYR A 72 4.82 -2.68 -3.14
N ASP A 73 3.79 -3.43 -3.56
CA ASP A 73 2.91 -3.00 -4.65
C ASP A 73 1.83 -2.02 -4.13
N PRO A 74 1.85 -0.73 -4.55
CA PRO A 74 0.86 0.26 -4.12
C PRO A 74 -0.59 -0.04 -4.52
N THR A 75 -0.80 -0.98 -5.44
CA THR A 75 -2.14 -1.34 -5.94
C THR A 75 -2.83 -2.39 -5.07
N LEU A 76 -2.10 -3.02 -4.13
CA LEU A 76 -2.62 -4.09 -3.27
C LEU A 76 -3.03 -3.61 -1.86
N TRP A 77 -3.01 -2.29 -1.66
CA TRP A 77 -3.32 -1.64 -0.38
C TRP A 77 -4.36 -0.54 -0.53
N HIS A 78 -5.26 -0.48 0.45
CA HIS A 78 -6.10 0.68 0.70
C HIS A 78 -5.61 1.38 1.97
N GLY A 79 -5.34 2.69 1.85
CA GLY A 79 -5.03 3.56 2.97
C GLY A 79 -6.28 4.29 3.45
N ALA A 80 -6.46 4.38 4.76
CA ALA A 80 -7.52 5.18 5.38
C ALA A 80 -7.02 5.76 6.72
N THR A 81 -7.61 6.87 7.15
CA THR A 81 -7.21 7.52 8.43
C THR A 81 -7.86 6.89 9.66
N SER A 82 -8.86 6.03 9.49
CA SER A 82 -9.56 5.31 10.54
C SER A 82 -10.17 4.01 10.01
N LEU A 83 -10.52 3.09 10.90
CA LEU A 83 -11.27 1.86 10.54
C LEU A 83 -12.63 2.20 9.92
N GLU A 84 -13.34 3.20 10.48
CA GLU A 84 -14.62 3.64 9.93
C GLU A 84 -14.49 4.13 8.48
N ASN A 85 -13.43 4.87 8.16
CA ASN A 85 -13.18 5.31 6.79
C ASN A 85 -12.84 4.14 5.88
N LEU A 86 -12.15 3.11 6.40
CA LEU A 86 -11.88 1.89 5.65
C LEU A 86 -13.19 1.14 5.32
N ASP A 87 -14.08 0.99 6.30
CA ASP A 87 -15.39 0.32 6.17
C ASP A 87 -16.35 1.08 5.23
N GLN A 88 -16.22 2.41 5.18
CA GLN A 88 -16.99 3.28 4.29
C GLN A 88 -16.32 3.51 2.93
N GLU A 89 -15.23 2.79 2.63
CA GLU A 89 -14.44 2.91 1.39
C GLU A 89 -13.94 4.35 1.11
N LYS A 90 -13.72 5.13 2.17
CA LYS A 90 -13.18 6.49 2.13
C LYS A 90 -11.66 6.47 2.22
N TYR A 91 -11.04 6.10 1.10
CA TYR A 91 -9.59 5.98 1.02
C TYR A 91 -8.89 7.34 0.91
N ILE A 92 -7.66 7.40 1.43
CA ILE A 92 -6.80 8.56 1.25
C ILE A 92 -6.04 8.46 -0.07
N PHE A 93 -5.88 9.61 -0.71
CA PHE A 93 -4.89 9.75 -1.78
C PHE A 93 -3.53 10.06 -1.15
N SER A 94 -2.50 9.32 -1.58
CA SER A 94 -1.11 9.49 -1.13
C SER A 94 -0.16 9.28 -2.31
N VAL A 95 1.08 9.73 -2.17
CA VAL A 95 2.15 9.37 -3.12
C VAL A 95 2.45 7.88 -3.07
N ASP A 96 3.10 7.31 -4.09
CA ASP A 96 3.25 5.85 -4.22
C ASP A 96 3.99 5.21 -3.03
N GLU A 97 5.04 5.85 -2.50
CA GLU A 97 5.75 5.40 -1.30
C GLU A 97 4.88 5.36 -0.04
N GLU A 98 3.80 6.13 0.00
CA GLU A 98 2.86 6.26 1.12
C GLU A 98 1.56 5.48 0.89
N ARG A 99 1.42 4.83 -0.28
CA ARG A 99 0.28 3.95 -0.60
C ARG A 99 0.51 2.52 -0.10
N VAL A 100 1.76 2.14 0.13
CA VAL A 100 2.13 0.91 0.84
C VAL A 100 2.31 1.23 2.34
N PRO A 101 2.22 0.24 3.25
CA PRO A 101 2.25 0.51 4.69
C PRO A 101 3.50 1.28 5.15
N CYS A 102 3.30 2.31 5.96
CA CYS A 102 4.35 3.10 6.59
C CYS A 102 4.72 2.58 8.00
N GLN A 103 5.85 3.04 8.53
CA GLN A 103 6.40 2.60 9.82
C GLN A 103 5.49 2.82 11.05
N TYR A 104 4.51 3.73 10.94
CA TYR A 104 3.57 4.07 12.02
C TYR A 104 2.14 3.53 11.77
N ASP A 105 1.95 2.76 10.71
CA ASP A 105 0.63 2.28 10.32
C ASP A 105 0.21 1.00 11.06
N ASP A 106 -1.10 0.86 11.22
CA ASP A 106 -1.74 -0.38 11.65
C ASP A 106 -2.12 -1.17 10.38
N VAL A 107 -1.40 -2.26 10.10
CA VAL A 107 -1.68 -3.12 8.94
C VAL A 107 -2.79 -4.10 9.27
N ILE A 108 -3.71 -4.29 8.32
CA ILE A 108 -4.83 -5.21 8.47
C ILE A 108 -4.90 -6.11 7.24
N PHE A 109 -4.72 -7.40 7.50
CA PHE A 109 -5.22 -8.47 6.65
C PHE A 109 -6.66 -8.75 7.11
N PRO A 110 -7.68 -8.61 6.23
CA PRO A 110 -9.06 -8.78 6.63
C PRO A 110 -9.30 -10.12 7.35
N PRO A 111 -10.07 -10.12 8.46
CA PRO A 111 -10.40 -11.36 9.15
C PRO A 111 -11.18 -12.29 8.20
N GLU A 112 -11.13 -13.59 8.47
CA GLU A 112 -11.85 -14.61 7.69
C GLU A 112 -11.47 -14.67 6.20
N THR A 113 -10.32 -14.11 5.84
CA THR A 113 -9.73 -14.25 4.51
C THR A 113 -8.37 -14.94 4.61
N SER A 114 -8.05 -15.76 3.61
CA SER A 114 -6.68 -16.25 3.41
C SER A 114 -5.96 -15.33 2.43
N PHE A 115 -4.64 -15.28 2.51
CA PHE A 115 -3.83 -14.44 1.64
C PHE A 115 -2.44 -15.03 1.48
N ARG A 116 -1.72 -14.55 0.46
CA ARG A 116 -0.30 -14.81 0.27
C ARG A 116 0.39 -13.54 -0.21
N VAL A 117 1.52 -13.19 0.39
CA VAL A 117 2.25 -11.96 0.08
C VAL A 117 3.77 -12.17 0.18
N ASN A 118 4.48 -11.58 -0.78
CA ASN A 118 5.94 -11.52 -0.79
C ASN A 118 6.41 -10.30 0.02
N ILE A 119 7.14 -10.54 1.10
CA ILE A 119 7.64 -9.53 2.04
C ILE A 119 9.12 -9.19 1.83
N ALA A 120 9.67 -9.47 0.65
CA ALA A 120 11.04 -9.07 0.34
C ALA A 120 11.21 -7.54 0.44
N SER A 121 12.19 -7.10 1.24
CA SER A 121 12.53 -5.69 1.46
C SER A 121 14.01 -5.47 1.17
N SER A 122 14.35 -4.28 0.71
CA SER A 122 15.74 -3.84 0.47
C SER A 122 16.50 -3.66 1.78
N GLU A 123 15.80 -3.35 2.88
CA GLU A 123 16.37 -3.27 4.23
C GLU A 123 16.25 -4.58 5.02
N GLN A 124 15.64 -5.63 4.43
CA GLN A 124 15.33 -6.91 5.07
C GLN A 124 14.40 -6.81 6.30
N MET A 125 13.88 -5.62 6.60
CA MET A 125 13.05 -5.32 7.74
C MET A 125 11.95 -4.33 7.35
N ILE A 126 10.70 -4.73 7.55
CA ILE A 126 9.51 -3.91 7.39
C ILE A 126 9.09 -3.41 8.78
N GLN A 127 9.22 -2.11 9.01
CA GLN A 127 8.80 -1.50 10.27
C GLN A 127 7.31 -1.15 10.20
N LEU A 128 6.58 -1.40 11.28
CA LEU A 128 5.15 -1.09 11.41
C LEU A 128 4.82 -0.69 12.84
N ARG A 129 3.65 -0.09 13.06
CA ARG A 129 3.12 0.08 14.42
C ARG A 129 2.47 -1.21 14.91
N SER A 130 1.59 -1.79 14.11
CA SER A 130 0.96 -3.07 14.42
C SER A 130 0.52 -3.80 13.15
N ILE A 131 0.26 -5.10 13.26
CA ILE A 131 -0.23 -5.93 12.16
C ILE A 131 -1.34 -6.85 12.68
N SER A 132 -2.46 -6.93 11.97
CA SER A 132 -3.57 -7.82 12.29
C SER A 132 -3.66 -8.92 11.23
N ILE A 133 -3.59 -10.17 11.67
CA ILE A 133 -3.58 -11.37 10.81
C ILE A 133 -4.58 -12.37 11.38
N MET A 134 -5.46 -12.92 10.55
CA MET A 134 -6.50 -13.88 10.97
C MET A 134 -7.31 -13.42 12.20
N GLY A 135 -7.63 -12.12 12.27
CA GLY A 135 -8.35 -11.53 13.40
C GLY A 135 -7.53 -11.33 14.69
N GLN A 136 -6.27 -11.77 14.72
CA GLN A 136 -5.34 -11.51 15.82
C GLN A 136 -4.49 -10.28 15.55
N LYS A 137 -4.49 -9.32 16.50
CA LYS A 137 -3.65 -8.12 16.44
C LYS A 137 -2.32 -8.35 17.15
N PHE A 138 -1.22 -8.12 16.43
CA PHE A 138 0.14 -8.15 16.94
C PHE A 138 0.68 -6.74 17.14
N THR A 139 1.20 -6.48 18.34
CA THR A 139 1.79 -5.19 18.74
C THR A 139 3.16 -5.38 19.40
N SER A 140 3.75 -6.56 19.30
CA SER A 140 5.02 -6.93 19.92
C SER A 140 5.76 -7.93 19.05
N ASP A 141 7.06 -7.70 18.86
CA ASP A 141 7.95 -8.54 18.05
C ASP A 141 7.88 -10.00 18.48
N ASN A 142 8.10 -10.31 19.76
CA ASN A 142 8.12 -11.69 20.26
C ASN A 142 6.88 -12.50 19.85
N ARG A 143 5.69 -11.89 19.95
CA ARG A 143 4.41 -12.56 19.61
C ARG A 143 4.26 -12.75 18.10
N LEU A 144 4.75 -11.79 17.31
CA LEU A 144 4.73 -11.90 15.86
C LEU A 144 5.76 -12.92 15.39
N GLU A 145 6.96 -12.95 15.97
CA GLU A 145 8.01 -13.93 15.66
C GLU A 145 7.54 -15.37 15.93
N GLU A 146 6.88 -15.61 17.06
CA GLU A 146 6.23 -16.90 17.36
C GLU A 146 5.24 -17.29 16.26
N TYR A 147 4.43 -16.34 15.79
CA TYR A 147 3.47 -16.58 14.72
C TYR A 147 4.16 -16.85 13.38
N MET A 148 5.20 -16.08 13.03
CA MET A 148 5.95 -16.22 11.77
C MET A 148 6.68 -17.56 11.65
N GLN A 149 6.94 -18.24 12.76
CA GLN A 149 7.49 -19.61 12.77
C GLN A 149 6.44 -20.69 12.52
N SER A 150 5.15 -20.36 12.56
CA SER A 150 4.08 -21.33 12.32
C SER A 150 3.98 -21.77 10.85
N PRO A 151 3.50 -23.00 10.57
CA PRO A 151 3.29 -23.46 9.19
C PRO A 151 2.36 -22.54 8.38
N SER A 152 1.27 -22.05 8.98
CA SER A 152 0.33 -21.15 8.29
C SER A 152 0.99 -19.82 7.91
N ALA A 153 1.86 -19.27 8.75
CA ALA A 153 2.60 -18.06 8.38
C ALA A 153 3.56 -18.28 7.20
N GLN A 154 4.17 -19.47 7.06
CA GLN A 154 5.01 -19.82 5.90
C GLN A 154 4.20 -19.95 4.60
N LEU A 155 2.90 -20.28 4.71
CA LEU A 155 1.97 -20.30 3.58
C LEU A 155 1.45 -18.89 3.22
N GLN A 156 1.41 -17.96 4.18
CA GLN A 156 0.94 -16.60 3.98
C GLN A 156 2.05 -15.62 3.57
N PHE A 157 3.23 -15.73 4.17
CA PHE A 157 4.35 -14.83 3.97
C PHE A 157 5.52 -15.57 3.35
N HIS A 158 6.12 -14.98 2.33
CA HIS A 158 7.31 -15.53 1.68
C HIS A 158 8.25 -14.40 1.23
N GLY A 159 9.44 -14.76 0.77
CA GLY A 159 10.48 -13.79 0.40
C GLY A 159 11.44 -13.46 1.55
N GLN A 160 12.47 -12.66 1.25
CA GLN A 160 13.52 -12.31 2.22
C GLN A 160 13.19 -10.99 2.90
N GLY A 161 12.49 -11.07 4.03
CA GLY A 161 12.20 -9.92 4.89
C GLY A 161 11.65 -10.36 6.24
N THR A 162 11.70 -9.46 7.21
CA THR A 162 11.15 -9.65 8.56
C THR A 162 10.32 -8.44 8.94
N PHE A 163 9.48 -8.57 9.97
CA PHE A 163 8.70 -7.47 10.50
C PHE A 163 9.29 -6.96 11.81
N ARG A 164 9.15 -5.66 12.06
CA ARG A 164 9.45 -5.04 13.35
C ARG A 164 8.32 -4.12 13.78
N LEU A 165 7.76 -4.38 14.95
CA LEU A 165 6.62 -3.67 15.52
C LEU A 165 7.07 -2.68 16.59
N SER A 166 6.77 -1.41 16.36
CA SER A 166 7.05 -0.36 17.35
C SER A 166 5.94 -0.22 18.39
N ASN A 167 4.68 -0.50 18.02
CA ASN A 167 3.47 -0.13 18.77
C ASN A 167 3.42 1.35 19.20
N VAL A 168 4.18 2.21 18.51
CA VAL A 168 4.27 3.64 18.77
C VAL A 168 3.57 4.38 17.63
N ARG A 169 2.84 5.43 17.97
CA ARG A 169 2.29 6.37 16.98
C ARG A 169 3.33 7.44 16.66
N CYS A 170 3.21 8.07 15.50
CA CYS A 170 4.04 9.23 15.16
C CYS A 170 4.01 10.25 16.33
N PRO A 171 5.17 10.50 16.98
CA PRO A 171 5.22 11.36 18.15
C PRO A 171 5.11 12.85 17.79
N ASP A 172 5.40 13.20 16.54
CA ASP A 172 5.37 14.57 16.05
C ASP A 172 4.00 14.93 15.48
N LYS A 173 3.38 15.98 16.02
CA LYS A 173 2.06 16.47 15.56
C LYS A 173 2.11 17.06 14.15
N SER A 174 3.28 17.42 13.66
CA SER A 174 3.47 17.91 12.31
C SER A 174 3.54 16.80 11.26
N GLY A 175 3.65 15.55 11.69
CA GLY A 175 3.76 14.38 10.83
C GLY A 175 5.12 13.69 10.97
N CYS A 176 5.19 12.47 10.45
CA CYS A 176 6.40 11.68 10.38
C CYS A 176 6.58 11.17 8.96
N GLU A 177 7.83 10.93 8.56
CA GLU A 177 8.11 10.25 7.31
C GLU A 177 7.54 8.83 7.31
N CYS A 178 7.13 8.38 6.14
CA CYS A 178 6.59 7.03 5.96
C CYS A 178 7.62 5.94 6.28
N GLY A 179 8.89 6.15 5.89
CA GLY A 179 9.99 5.21 6.13
C GLY A 179 10.24 4.21 5.00
N ASN A 180 9.64 4.42 3.82
CA ASN A 180 9.74 3.51 2.67
C ASN A 180 10.78 3.92 1.61
N THR A 181 11.54 4.99 1.83
CA THR A 181 12.46 5.55 0.82
C THR A 181 13.54 4.56 0.37
N ALA A 182 14.01 3.66 1.24
CA ALA A 182 14.96 2.62 0.87
C ALA A 182 14.36 1.56 -0.08
N ASP A 183 13.03 1.44 -0.13
CA ASP A 183 12.29 0.54 -0.99
C ASP A 183 11.64 1.26 -2.19
N HIS A 184 11.96 2.54 -2.46
CA HIS A 184 11.40 3.32 -3.59
C HIS A 184 11.46 2.55 -4.92
N ASP A 185 12.64 2.05 -5.29
CA ASP A 185 12.84 1.36 -6.57
C ASP A 185 11.99 0.08 -6.66
N ARG A 186 11.83 -0.63 -5.53
CA ARG A 186 10.99 -1.83 -5.44
C ARG A 186 9.52 -1.47 -5.59
N ILE A 187 9.07 -0.41 -4.92
CA ILE A 187 7.71 0.10 -4.99
C ILE A 187 7.36 0.48 -6.43
N CYS A 188 8.26 1.20 -7.10
CA CYS A 188 8.04 1.63 -8.48
C CYS A 188 8.11 0.47 -9.48
N ALA A 189 9.00 -0.50 -9.27
CA ALA A 189 9.05 -1.70 -10.09
C ALA A 189 7.76 -2.53 -9.96
N ALA A 190 7.23 -2.67 -8.75
CA ALA A 190 5.97 -3.38 -8.53
C ALA A 190 4.79 -2.65 -9.19
N LEU A 191 4.67 -1.33 -8.97
CA LEU A 191 3.62 -0.51 -9.57
C LEU A 191 3.61 -0.57 -11.11
N LEU A 192 4.79 -0.60 -11.72
CA LEU A 192 4.95 -0.52 -13.18
C LEU A 192 5.13 -1.90 -13.85
N GLN A 193 5.03 -2.99 -13.10
CA GLN A 193 5.26 -4.34 -13.61
C GLN A 193 4.39 -4.64 -14.83
N ASN A 194 3.11 -4.26 -14.79
CA ASN A 194 2.15 -4.47 -15.87
C ASN A 194 2.30 -3.45 -17.04
N SER A 195 3.13 -2.43 -16.86
CA SER A 195 3.41 -1.38 -17.86
C SER A 195 4.83 -1.51 -18.43
N GLY A 196 5.43 -2.70 -18.36
CA GLY A 196 6.79 -2.92 -18.86
C GLY A 196 7.86 -2.11 -18.12
N ASN A 197 7.64 -1.78 -16.85
CA ASN A 197 8.48 -0.91 -16.03
C ASN A 197 8.65 0.51 -16.60
N GLN A 198 7.69 1.00 -17.37
CA GLN A 198 7.70 2.33 -17.95
C GLN A 198 6.57 3.18 -17.40
N CYS A 199 6.91 4.40 -17.00
CA CYS A 199 5.91 5.38 -16.61
C CYS A 199 5.07 5.81 -17.82
N PRO A 200 3.74 5.96 -17.64
CA PRO A 200 2.92 6.58 -18.66
C PRO A 200 3.37 8.01 -18.90
N VAL A 201 3.29 8.47 -20.15
CA VAL A 201 3.67 9.84 -20.52
C VAL A 201 2.63 10.82 -19.99
N ALA A 202 3.08 11.79 -19.20
CA ALA A 202 2.23 12.88 -18.73
C ALA A 202 1.78 13.78 -19.91
N THR A 203 0.51 14.18 -19.92
CA THR A 203 -0.10 14.90 -21.06
C THR A 203 -0.06 16.43 -20.92
N CYS A 204 0.58 16.95 -19.87
CA CYS A 204 0.76 18.38 -19.62
C CYS A 204 2.14 18.88 -20.07
N LYS A 205 2.25 20.19 -20.22
CA LYS A 205 3.46 20.85 -20.71
C LYS A 205 4.65 20.71 -19.75
N ASP A 206 4.39 20.92 -18.46
CA ASP A 206 5.42 20.99 -17.42
C ASP A 206 5.06 19.99 -16.30
N PRO A 207 5.28 18.68 -16.53
CA PRO A 207 4.96 17.66 -15.54
C PRO A 207 5.92 17.71 -14.36
N LEU A 208 5.47 17.21 -13.21
CA LEU A 208 6.23 17.20 -11.97
C LEU A 208 6.33 15.79 -11.40
N LYS A 209 7.45 15.48 -10.75
CA LYS A 209 7.66 14.23 -10.01
C LYS A 209 7.80 14.54 -8.52
N PRO A 210 6.73 14.42 -7.73
CA PRO A 210 6.78 14.66 -6.30
C PRO A 210 7.69 13.65 -5.58
N VAL A 211 8.21 14.05 -4.43
CA VAL A 211 8.91 13.12 -3.53
C VAL A 211 7.97 11.98 -3.15
N GLY A 212 8.46 10.74 -3.29
CA GLY A 212 7.67 9.54 -3.03
C GLY A 212 6.80 9.05 -4.19
N HIS A 213 6.74 9.77 -5.32
CA HIS A 213 5.99 9.31 -6.49
C HIS A 213 6.89 8.63 -7.51
N CYS A 214 6.42 7.59 -8.17
CA CYS A 214 7.20 6.82 -9.14
C CYS A 214 7.27 7.52 -10.49
N CYS A 215 6.15 8.08 -10.93
CA CYS A 215 6.01 8.71 -12.24
C CYS A 215 5.77 10.21 -12.15
N GLU A 216 5.98 10.87 -13.28
CA GLU A 216 5.58 12.25 -13.45
C GLU A 216 4.05 12.38 -13.53
N ILE A 217 3.53 13.44 -12.95
CA ILE A 217 2.10 13.77 -12.96
C ILE A 217 1.87 15.23 -13.35
N CYS A 218 0.64 15.50 -13.75
CA CYS A 218 0.15 16.84 -14.03
C CYS A 218 -0.54 17.41 -12.79
N GLY A 219 -0.17 18.63 -12.41
CA GLY A 219 -0.79 19.34 -11.30
C GLY A 219 0.13 20.41 -10.74
N GLU A 220 -0.12 20.76 -9.48
CA GLU A 220 0.71 21.69 -8.72
C GLU A 220 1.13 21.04 -7.40
N CYS A 221 2.36 21.31 -6.99
CA CYS A 221 2.89 20.87 -5.69
C CYS A 221 3.18 22.09 -4.81
N LEU A 222 2.59 22.09 -3.63
CA LEU A 222 2.89 23.06 -2.58
C LEU A 222 3.87 22.45 -1.59
N ARG A 223 5.03 23.08 -1.43
CA ARG A 223 6.01 22.72 -0.40
C ARG A 223 5.85 23.64 0.79
N THR A 224 5.49 23.07 1.94
CA THR A 224 5.38 23.83 3.19
C THR A 224 6.68 23.65 3.98
N MET A 225 7.34 24.76 4.36
CA MET A 225 8.43 24.70 5.34
C MET A 225 7.83 24.77 6.74
N LEU A 226 7.99 23.69 7.51
CA LEU A 226 7.62 23.71 8.91
C LEU A 226 8.76 24.31 9.73
N ALA A 227 8.58 25.54 10.21
CA ALA A 227 9.52 26.15 11.14
C ALA A 227 9.28 25.60 12.55
N LEU A 228 10.16 24.70 13.00
CA LEU A 228 10.26 24.36 14.42
C LEU A 228 10.86 25.57 15.15
N TRP A 229 10.01 26.40 15.75
CA TRP A 229 10.45 27.41 16.70
C TRP A 229 11.03 26.71 17.94
N LEU A 230 12.35 26.55 17.97
CA LEU A 230 13.05 26.30 19.22
C LEU A 230 12.83 27.55 20.10
N ARG A 231 11.97 27.42 21.11
CA ARG A 231 11.83 28.41 22.19
C ARG A 231 13.15 28.49 22.96
N ASN A 232 14.10 29.29 22.46
CA ASN A 232 15.14 29.92 23.26
C ASN A 232 15.07 31.41 22.93
N GLY A 233 14.56 32.20 23.89
CA GLY A 233 14.08 33.56 23.70
C GLY A 233 15.09 34.55 23.15
N GLY A 234 14.98 34.86 21.86
CA GLY A 234 15.55 36.06 21.24
C GLY A 234 14.72 36.46 20.02
N GLU A 235 14.09 37.63 20.07
CA GLU A 235 13.41 38.25 18.93
C GLU A 235 14.43 38.57 17.82
N HIS A 236 14.35 37.86 16.71
CA HIS A 236 14.90 38.33 15.44
C HIS A 236 13.91 38.02 14.31
N GLN A 237 13.30 39.08 13.77
CA GLN A 237 12.51 39.05 12.54
C GLN A 237 13.42 38.82 11.32
N PRO A 238 13.08 37.90 10.39
CA PRO A 238 13.79 37.79 9.12
C PRO A 238 13.41 38.94 8.16
N PRO A 239 14.32 39.36 7.28
CA PRO A 239 14.10 40.49 6.38
C PRO A 239 13.15 40.13 5.23
N GLU A 240 12.17 41.00 4.98
CA GLU A 240 11.31 40.95 3.80
C GLU A 240 12.11 41.33 2.55
N SER A 241 12.31 40.38 1.63
CA SER A 241 12.52 40.74 0.22
C SER A 241 12.05 39.62 -0.72
N ASN A 242 11.19 40.02 -1.67
CA ASN A 242 10.65 39.29 -2.82
C ASN A 242 9.79 38.04 -2.53
N LEU A 243 8.62 38.27 -1.93
CA LEU A 243 7.54 37.29 -1.80
C LEU A 243 6.40 37.62 -2.79
N THR A 244 6.17 36.78 -3.78
CA THR A 244 4.92 36.77 -4.54
C THR A 244 3.85 36.07 -3.69
N ARG A 245 2.95 36.84 -3.09
CA ARG A 245 1.84 36.35 -2.24
C ARG A 245 0.75 35.71 -3.10
N PHE A 246 0.35 34.50 -2.74
CA PHE A 246 -0.97 33.96 -3.09
C PHE A 246 -1.76 33.75 -1.80
N ASP A 247 -2.97 34.31 -1.74
CA ASP A 247 -3.90 34.17 -0.62
C ASP A 247 -4.93 33.11 -1.00
N VAL A 248 -4.89 31.97 -0.30
CA VAL A 248 -5.95 30.96 -0.33
C VAL A 248 -6.38 30.72 1.11
N GLY A 249 -7.50 31.35 1.48
CA GLY A 249 -8.13 31.15 2.79
C GLY A 249 -7.33 31.69 3.99
N GLY A 250 -6.61 32.80 3.83
CA GLY A 250 -5.96 33.49 4.96
C GLY A 250 -4.64 32.89 5.43
N ASN A 251 -4.05 31.96 4.67
CA ASN A 251 -2.71 31.43 4.92
C ASN A 251 -1.72 31.86 3.83
N LEU A 252 -0.56 32.37 4.25
CA LEU A 252 0.53 32.82 3.38
C LEU A 252 1.34 31.61 2.87
N TYR A 253 1.39 31.42 1.56
CA TYR A 253 2.21 30.37 0.92
C TYR A 253 3.39 30.97 0.13
N GLN A 254 4.55 30.31 0.20
CA GLN A 254 5.71 30.61 -0.64
C GLN A 254 5.67 29.75 -1.91
N LYS A 255 5.69 30.38 -3.09
CA LYS A 255 6.01 29.70 -4.35
C LYS A 255 7.52 29.46 -4.38
N LYS A 256 7.95 28.22 -4.23
CA LYS A 256 9.33 27.82 -4.56
C LYS A 256 9.26 26.90 -5.76
N GLU A 257 9.76 27.40 -6.88
CA GLU A 257 10.07 26.60 -8.06
C GLU A 257 11.12 25.56 -7.63
N ASP A 258 10.91 24.30 -8.01
CA ASP A 258 11.65 23.08 -7.64
C ASP A 258 11.07 22.27 -6.46
N CYS A 259 10.25 21.28 -6.83
CA CYS A 259 9.90 20.11 -6.02
C CYS A 259 10.96 19.00 -6.08
N GLN A 260 12.20 19.33 -6.44
CA GLN A 260 13.32 18.39 -6.37
C GLN A 260 13.97 18.44 -4.98
N ALA A 261 14.57 17.31 -4.58
CA ALA A 261 15.29 17.17 -3.32
C ALA A 261 16.27 18.34 -3.11
N PRO A 262 16.43 18.86 -1.88
CA PRO A 262 17.34 19.97 -1.64
C PRO A 262 18.78 19.55 -1.96
N ARG A 263 19.46 20.29 -2.85
CA ARG A 263 20.92 20.37 -2.81
C ARG A 263 21.29 21.02 -1.46
N GLU A 264 22.02 20.24 -0.67
CA GLU A 264 22.57 20.52 0.67
C GLU A 264 22.38 21.95 1.21
N LEU A 265 21.61 22.07 2.31
CA LEU A 265 21.68 23.19 3.24
C LEU A 265 21.98 22.65 4.64
N PRO A 266 22.86 23.31 5.43
CA PRO A 266 23.29 22.80 6.71
C PRO A 266 22.24 23.10 7.80
N ILE A 267 21.97 22.07 8.61
CA ILE A 267 21.33 22.11 9.94
C ILE A 267 19.80 22.34 9.94
N GLY A 268 19.07 21.23 9.98
CA GLY A 268 17.64 21.15 10.28
C GLY A 268 16.98 19.99 9.54
N ARG A 269 16.27 19.09 10.24
CA ARG A 269 15.50 18.01 9.57
C ARG A 269 14.35 18.66 8.79
N VAL A 270 14.31 18.42 7.48
CA VAL A 270 13.32 18.97 6.56
C VAL A 270 12.33 17.86 6.22
N TYR A 271 11.08 17.99 6.67
CA TYR A 271 10.01 17.06 6.27
C TYR A 271 9.13 17.72 5.20
N PRO A 272 9.14 17.24 3.95
CA PRO A 272 8.20 17.70 2.93
C PRO A 272 6.84 17.03 3.15
N SER A 273 5.77 17.82 3.27
CA SER A 273 4.40 17.33 3.06
C SER A 273 3.87 17.92 1.75
N CYS A 274 3.43 17.05 0.83
CA CYS A 274 2.81 17.46 -0.43
C CYS A 274 1.30 17.33 -0.32
N LYS A 275 0.55 18.43 -0.45
CA LYS A 275 -0.90 18.38 -0.69
C LYS A 275 -1.14 18.55 -2.19
N PHE A 276 -1.85 17.59 -2.78
CA PHE A 276 -2.19 17.60 -4.21
C PHE A 276 -3.58 18.17 -4.45
N TRP A 277 -3.72 18.92 -5.53
CA TRP A 277 -4.99 19.33 -6.11
C TRP A 277 -5.00 18.91 -7.57
N THR A 278 -5.94 18.05 -7.95
CA THR A 278 -6.22 17.78 -9.37
C THR A 278 -7.32 18.73 -9.82
N SER A 279 -7.02 19.65 -10.74
CA SER A 279 -8.07 20.42 -11.40
C SER A 279 -8.87 19.47 -12.30
N GLY A 280 -10.05 19.07 -11.85
CA GLY A 280 -11.02 18.37 -12.68
C GLY A 280 -11.45 19.29 -13.82
N SER A 281 -11.34 18.81 -15.06
CA SER A 281 -11.90 19.45 -16.25
C SER A 281 -13.43 19.35 -16.21
N GLY A 282 -14.06 20.22 -15.43
CA GLY A 282 -15.48 20.51 -15.52
C GLY A 282 -15.70 21.54 -16.61
N SER A 283 -16.30 21.12 -17.73
CA SER A 283 -16.90 22.01 -18.71
C SER A 283 -17.86 22.97 -18.00
N LEU A 284 -17.53 24.25 -17.96
CA LEU A 284 -18.50 25.32 -17.74
C LEU A 284 -19.31 25.44 -19.03
N ASP A 285 -20.34 24.62 -19.16
CA ASP A 285 -21.47 24.98 -20.00
C ASP A 285 -22.21 26.16 -19.35
N LYS A 286 -22.59 27.10 -20.23
CA LYS A 286 -23.04 28.47 -19.99
C LYS A 286 -24.11 28.67 -18.91
#